data_AF-A0A356TNL0-F1
#
_entry.id   AF-A0A356TNL0-F1
#
_cell.length_a   1.000
_cell.length_b   1.000
_cell.length_c   1.000
_cell.angle_alpha   90.00
_cell.angle_beta   90.00
_cell.angle_gamma   90.00
#
_symmetry.space_group_name_H-M   'P 1'
#
loop_
_entity.id
_entity.type
_entity.pdbx_description
1 polymer ?
#
loop_
_entity_poly.entity_id
_entity_poly.type
_entity_poly.pdbx_seq_one_letter_code
_entity_poly.pdbx_strand_id
1 'polypeptide(L)'
;MAHPTNGDRKAIGRRPQRTREDRGVGTVETAKGAGIARQTLFRIESGNSAPSVVTLARLADALGVSMRWLANRSDEEHGDGPADRGGRLPAWLP
;
A
#
# COMPACT_ATOMS: atom_id res chain seq x y z
N MET A 1 -8.51 2.16 -23.85
CA MET A 1 -8.34 2.30 -22.39
C MET A 1 -7.48 1.13 -21.93
N ALA A 2 -6.29 1.36 -21.36
CA ALA A 2 -5.42 0.25 -20.94
C ALA A 2 -5.99 -0.40 -19.68
N HIS A 3 -6.42 -1.66 -19.77
CA HIS A 3 -6.78 -2.43 -18.59
C HIS A 3 -5.50 -2.85 -17.86
N PRO A 4 -5.37 -2.61 -16.55
CA PRO A 4 -4.22 -3.09 -15.80
C PRO A 4 -4.15 -4.62 -15.91
N THR A 5 -2.98 -5.11 -16.32
CA THR A 5 -2.69 -6.53 -16.44
C THR A 5 -2.62 -7.17 -15.05
N ASN A 6 -2.67 -8.50 -14.99
CA ASN A 6 -2.46 -9.22 -13.74
C ASN A 6 -1.06 -8.92 -13.12
N GLY A 7 -0.07 -8.66 -13.97
CA GLY A 7 1.27 -8.23 -13.56
C GLY A 7 1.25 -6.88 -12.86
N ASP A 8 0.51 -5.90 -13.39
CA ASP A 8 0.35 -4.58 -12.79
C ASP A 8 -0.28 -4.66 -11.39
N ARG A 9 -1.32 -5.49 -11.22
CA ARG A 9 -1.98 -5.67 -9.91
C ARG A 9 -1.03 -6.28 -8.87
N LYS A 10 -0.23 -7.28 -9.26
CA LYS A 10 0.78 -7.87 -8.37
C LYS A 10 1.86 -6.86 -7.97
N ALA A 11 2.33 -6.04 -8.91
CA ALA A 11 3.32 -5.01 -8.59
C ALA A 11 2.77 -3.97 -7.61
N ILE A 12 1.54 -3.50 -7.83
CA ILE A 12 0.84 -2.58 -6.92
C ILE A 12 0.63 -3.21 -5.55
N GLY A 13 0.28 -4.51 -5.49
CA GLY A 13 0.08 -5.24 -4.24
C GLY A 13 1.35 -5.49 -3.42
N ARG A 14 2.49 -5.70 -4.07
CA ARG A 14 3.77 -5.98 -3.40
C ARG A 14 4.30 -4.82 -2.57
N ARG A 15 4.08 -3.57 -2.99
CA ARG A 15 4.53 -2.41 -2.21
C ARG A 15 3.89 -2.31 -0.84
N PRO A 16 2.56 -2.23 -0.68
CA PRO A 16 1.96 -2.14 0.65
C PRO A 16 2.33 -3.36 1.51
N GLN A 17 2.52 -4.54 0.91
CA GLN A 17 3.04 -5.71 1.62
C GLN A 17 4.44 -5.49 2.18
N ARG A 18 5.44 -5.16 1.34
CA ARG A 18 6.82 -4.91 1.79
C ARG A 18 6.89 -3.79 2.82
N THR A 19 6.24 -2.68 2.52
CA THR A 19 6.11 -1.50 3.37
C THR A 19 5.60 -1.81 4.78
N ARG A 20 4.68 -2.77 4.86
CA ARG A 20 4.09 -3.26 6.10
C ARG A 20 5.09 -4.18 6.82
N GLU A 21 5.70 -5.11 6.10
CA GLU A 21 6.69 -6.05 6.63
C GLU A 21 7.95 -5.34 7.17
N ASP A 22 8.47 -4.36 6.45
CA ASP A 22 9.62 -3.53 6.83
C ASP A 22 9.37 -2.74 8.12
N ARG A 23 8.09 -2.49 8.45
CA ARG A 23 7.66 -1.82 9.68
C ARG A 23 7.19 -2.78 10.77
N GLY A 24 7.33 -4.09 10.56
CA GLY A 24 6.95 -5.10 11.54
C GLY A 24 5.44 -5.16 11.86
N VAL A 25 4.58 -4.57 11.02
CA VAL A 25 3.12 -4.55 11.24
C VAL A 25 2.42 -5.72 10.53
N GLY A 26 1.41 -6.29 11.18
CA GLY A 26 0.62 -7.39 10.60
C GLY A 26 -0.43 -6.91 9.60
N THR A 27 -0.88 -7.80 8.71
CA THR A 27 -2.01 -7.52 7.77
C THR A 27 -3.27 -7.08 8.51
N VAL A 28 -3.55 -7.67 9.69
CA VAL A 28 -4.73 -7.32 10.49
C VAL A 28 -4.64 -5.87 10.99
N GLU A 29 -3.52 -5.49 11.60
CA GLU A 29 -3.31 -4.15 12.15
C GLU A 29 -3.27 -3.09 11.04
N THR A 30 -2.64 -3.40 9.90
CA THR A 30 -2.64 -2.50 8.74
C THR A 30 -4.03 -2.30 8.16
N ALA A 31 -4.82 -3.37 8.04
CA ALA A 31 -6.19 -3.27 7.57
C ALA A 31 -7.07 -2.43 8.51
N LYS A 32 -6.90 -2.60 9.84
CA LYS A 32 -7.56 -1.76 10.86
C LYS A 32 -7.16 -0.30 10.72
N GLY A 33 -5.85 0.01 10.65
CA GLY A 33 -5.35 1.37 10.49
C GLY A 33 -5.77 2.05 9.19
N ALA A 34 -5.96 1.26 8.12
CA ALA A 34 -6.52 1.72 6.86
C ALA A 34 -8.06 1.75 6.82
N GLY A 35 -8.76 1.28 7.87
CA GLY A 35 -10.22 1.20 7.87
C GLY A 35 -10.79 0.35 6.73
N ILE A 36 -10.14 -0.79 6.42
CA ILE A 36 -10.59 -1.75 5.41
C ILE A 36 -10.66 -3.18 5.98
N ALA A 37 -11.41 -4.07 5.33
CA ALA A 37 -11.44 -5.47 5.71
C ALA A 37 -10.08 -6.15 5.48
N ARG A 38 -9.63 -7.00 6.42
CA ARG A 38 -8.43 -7.85 6.29
C ARG A 38 -8.38 -8.60 4.95
N GLN A 39 -9.50 -9.18 4.53
CA GLN A 39 -9.60 -9.91 3.26
C GLN A 39 -9.39 -8.99 2.05
N THR A 40 -9.79 -7.73 2.13
CA THR A 40 -9.52 -6.73 1.08
C THR A 40 -8.03 -6.48 0.95
N LEU A 41 -7.33 -6.22 2.07
CA LEU A 41 -5.88 -6.05 2.05
C LEU A 41 -5.17 -7.30 1.51
N PHE A 42 -5.53 -8.49 1.98
CA PHE A 42 -4.94 -9.75 1.49
C PHE A 42 -5.11 -9.95 -0.03
N ARG A 43 -6.29 -9.63 -0.58
CA ARG A 43 -6.52 -9.72 -2.04
C ARG A 43 -5.72 -8.69 -2.83
N ILE A 44 -5.48 -7.52 -2.26
CA ILE A 44 -4.63 -6.50 -2.86
C ILE A 44 -3.16 -6.96 -2.86
N GLU A 45 -2.64 -7.37 -1.71
CA GLU A 45 -1.24 -7.84 -1.56
C GLU A 45 -0.94 -9.04 -2.49
N SER A 46 -1.89 -9.96 -2.66
CA SER A 46 -1.78 -11.10 -3.57
C SER A 46 -1.99 -10.78 -5.06
N GLY A 47 -2.35 -9.54 -5.41
CA GLY A 47 -2.65 -9.11 -6.79
C GLY A 47 -3.97 -9.64 -7.35
N ASN A 48 -4.80 -10.25 -6.50
CA ASN A 48 -6.13 -10.77 -6.86
C ASN A 48 -7.18 -9.66 -7.04
N SER A 49 -6.95 -8.48 -6.47
CA SER A 49 -7.82 -7.31 -6.64
C SER A 49 -6.98 -6.06 -6.83
N ALA A 50 -7.40 -5.19 -7.75
CA ALA A 50 -6.89 -3.83 -7.79
C ALA A 50 -7.49 -3.03 -6.61
N PRO A 51 -6.71 -2.20 -5.91
CA PRO A 51 -7.28 -1.27 -4.93
C PRO A 51 -8.05 -0.16 -5.66
N SER A 52 -9.13 0.32 -5.05
CA SER A 52 -9.72 1.61 -5.45
C SER A 52 -8.78 2.76 -5.08
N VAL A 53 -8.98 3.94 -5.68
CA VAL A 53 -8.22 5.16 -5.30
C VAL A 53 -8.37 5.46 -3.81
N VAL A 54 -9.59 5.30 -3.26
CA VAL A 54 -9.87 5.51 -1.82
C VAL A 54 -9.15 4.47 -0.96
N THR A 55 -9.13 3.20 -1.38
CA THR A 55 -8.40 2.14 -0.67
C THR A 55 -6.90 2.40 -0.69
N LEU A 56 -6.37 2.84 -1.83
CA LEU A 56 -4.96 3.17 -1.98
C LEU A 56 -4.57 4.38 -1.11
N ALA A 57 -5.43 5.40 -1.02
CA ALA A 57 -5.25 6.55 -0.13
C ALA A 57 -5.14 6.12 1.33
N ARG A 58 -6.11 5.31 1.77
CA ARG A 58 -6.16 4.79 3.14
C ARG A 58 -4.96 3.93 3.49
N LEU A 59 -4.48 3.11 2.54
CA LEU A 59 -3.26 2.34 2.74
C LEU A 59 -2.02 3.23 2.81
N ALA A 60 -1.96 4.29 2.01
CA ALA A 60 -0.87 5.27 2.05
C ALA A 60 -0.85 6.01 3.40
N ASP A 61 -2.02 6.42 3.90
CA ASP A 61 -2.19 7.02 5.23
C ASP A 61 -1.76 6.05 6.33
N ALA A 62 -2.30 4.83 6.28
CA ALA A 62 -2.01 3.78 7.23
C ALA A 62 -0.54 3.39 7.25
N LEU A 63 0.15 3.43 6.13
CA LEU A 63 1.56 3.05 6.04
C LEU A 63 2.50 4.26 6.12
N GLY A 64 1.98 5.47 6.31
CA GLY A 64 2.81 6.68 6.37
C GLY A 64 3.66 6.90 5.11
N VAL A 65 3.12 6.57 3.93
CA VAL A 65 3.78 6.75 2.62
C VAL A 65 2.93 7.58 1.68
N SER A 66 3.48 8.02 0.54
CA SER A 66 2.69 8.69 -0.48
C SER A 66 1.85 7.68 -1.29
N MET A 67 0.65 8.10 -1.70
CA MET A 67 -0.19 7.27 -2.58
C MET A 67 0.51 6.99 -3.91
N ARG A 68 1.22 7.99 -4.46
CA ARG A 68 1.98 7.88 -5.70
C ARG A 68 3.03 6.79 -5.63
N TRP A 69 3.74 6.70 -4.50
CA TRP A 69 4.73 5.65 -4.27
C TRP A 69 4.08 4.27 -4.22
N LEU A 70 2.96 4.10 -3.50
CA LEU A 70 2.23 2.81 -3.50
C LEU A 70 1.67 2.44 -4.88
N ALA A 71 1.23 3.43 -5.65
CA ALA A 71 0.64 3.26 -6.99
C ALA A 71 1.67 2.91 -8.08
N ASN A 72 2.97 3.08 -7.80
CA ASN A 72 4.02 2.83 -8.78
C ASN A 72 3.90 1.38 -9.31
N ARG A 73 4.45 1.06 -10.47
CA ARG A 73 4.39 -0.30 -11.05
C ARG A 73 5.77 -0.94 -11.20
N SER A 74 6.84 -0.15 -11.10
CA SER A 74 8.22 -0.63 -11.12
C SER A 74 8.78 -0.81 -9.71
N ASP A 75 9.41 -1.93 -9.41
CA ASP A 75 10.14 -2.09 -8.14
C ASP A 75 11.33 -1.12 -8.00
N GLU A 76 11.64 -0.35 -9.06
CA GLU A 76 12.64 0.71 -9.07
C GLU A 76 12.21 1.94 -8.25
N GLU A 77 13.06 2.34 -7.31
CA GLU A 77 12.91 3.55 -6.50
C GLU A 77 13.23 4.80 -7.32
N HIS A 78 12.25 5.31 -8.08
CA HIS A 78 12.36 6.62 -8.70
C HIS A 78 11.83 7.71 -7.75
N GLY A 79 12.75 8.42 -7.08
CA GLY A 79 12.64 9.82 -6.64
C GLY A 79 11.62 10.21 -5.56
N ASP A 80 10.56 9.44 -5.34
CA ASP A 80 9.58 9.65 -4.27
C ASP A 80 9.77 8.52 -3.24
N GLY A 81 10.65 8.67 -2.26
CA GLY A 81 10.78 7.67 -1.19
C GLY A 81 9.46 7.47 -0.41
N PRO A 82 9.39 6.52 0.54
CA PRO A 82 8.24 6.33 1.42
C PRO A 82 7.88 7.57 2.26
N ALA A 83 8.60 8.69 2.16
CA ALA A 83 8.51 9.83 3.05
C ALA A 83 8.29 11.19 2.34
N ASP A 84 7.29 11.31 1.47
CA ASP A 84 6.84 12.64 0.97
C ASP A 84 5.64 13.22 1.73
N ARG A 85 5.32 12.69 2.92
CA ARG A 85 4.29 13.28 3.80
C ARG A 85 4.86 13.69 5.14
N GLY A 86 5.68 14.74 5.14
CA GLY A 86 5.94 15.61 6.29
C GLY A 86 5.98 14.93 7.67
N GLY A 87 6.85 13.93 7.85
CA GLY A 87 7.50 13.65 9.13
C GLY A 87 6.68 13.14 10.33
N ARG A 88 5.44 12.64 10.18
CA ARG A 88 4.78 11.88 11.28
C ARG A 88 4.06 10.63 10.78
N LEU A 89 4.55 9.47 11.22
CA LEU A 89 3.81 8.21 11.11
C LEU A 89 2.55 8.29 12.00
N PRO A 90 1.44 7.65 11.62
CA PRO A 90 0.25 7.62 12.47
C PRO A 90 0.54 6.90 13.80
N ALA A 91 -0.14 7.34 14.85
CA ALA A 91 0.12 6.95 16.25
C ALA A 91 -0.07 5.46 16.59
N TRP A 92 -0.54 4.64 15.65
CA TRP A 92 -0.74 3.19 15.83
C TRP A 92 0.36 2.35 15.18
N LEU A 93 1.23 2.94 14.35
CA LEU A 93 2.42 2.24 13.90
C LEU A 93 3.44 2.14 15.05
N PRO A 94 4.10 0.98 15.20
CA PRO A 94 5.15 0.77 16.19
C PRO A 94 6.41 1.59 15.91
#